data_AF-A0A6G9GUF7-F1
#
_entry.id   AF-A0A6G9GUF7-F1
#
_cell.length_a   1.000
_cell.length_b   1.000
_cell.length_c   1.000
_cell.angle_alpha   90.00
_cell.angle_beta   90.00
_cell.angle_gamma   90.00
#
_symmetry.space_group_name_H-M   'P 1'
#
loop_
_entity.id
_entity.type
_entity.pdbx_description
1 polymer ?
#
loop_
_entity_poly.entity_id
_entity_poly.type
_entity_poly.pdbx_seq_one_letter_code
_entity_poly.pdbx_strand_id
1 'polypeptide(L)'
;MPFVDISLARGKKPEYLRAVSRAVHDALVAELSMKPDDNFQLIHQHDPGEMVFDRAFRGGPRSDDWLVVRVIDGLERGEPAKRRFYRTLVRLLGEGAGVRPEDVFVMMSLAGPDSFSFAGGVIGTDVLAAEALNAADRAPARAAAYTTGELRYALTELFERHDRDLVRPMLRDDLVLRVPRSLPYGGEFTGIQPFENLFSGLPGGDAVWESFTVHVDRIIEADGHLVVQLTNTAVPKSTGTPHVIQNLWLFGVAGGRITTAQLYADTAAAAGLAD
;
A
#
# COMPACT_ATOMS: atom_id res chain seq x y z
N MET A 1 4.85 -0.25 -10.93
CA MET A 1 3.78 0.71 -10.65
C MET A 1 4.25 2.11 -11.01
N PRO A 2 4.38 2.46 -12.30
CA PRO A 2 4.68 3.80 -12.73
C PRO A 2 3.41 4.59 -13.09
N PHE A 3 3.36 5.85 -12.70
CA PHE A 3 2.44 6.82 -13.29
C PHE A 3 3.19 7.62 -14.36
N VAL A 4 2.59 7.78 -15.55
CA VAL A 4 3.25 8.44 -16.67
C VAL A 4 2.46 9.67 -17.11
N ASP A 5 3.14 10.82 -17.15
CA ASP A 5 2.65 12.00 -17.86
C ASP A 5 3.40 12.17 -19.19
N ILE A 6 2.64 12.26 -20.27
CA ILE A 6 3.14 12.47 -21.63
C ILE A 6 2.70 13.87 -22.06
N SER A 7 3.64 14.74 -22.39
CA SER A 7 3.38 16.10 -22.89
C SER A 7 3.90 16.28 -24.31
N LEU A 8 3.06 16.78 -25.22
CA LEU A 8 3.37 16.96 -26.63
C LEU A 8 2.55 18.09 -27.26
N ALA A 9 2.94 18.52 -28.47
CA ALA A 9 2.25 19.57 -29.21
C ALA A 9 0.81 19.17 -29.62
N ARG A 10 -0.16 20.08 -29.47
CA ARG A 10 -1.56 19.87 -29.83
C ARG A 10 -1.74 19.61 -31.33
N GLY A 11 -2.74 18.80 -31.66
CA GLY A 11 -3.21 18.59 -33.03
C GLY A 11 -2.84 17.23 -33.62
N LYS A 12 -2.24 16.35 -32.81
CA LYS A 12 -1.96 14.98 -33.21
C LYS A 12 -3.26 14.17 -33.29
N LYS A 13 -3.32 13.28 -34.29
CA LYS A 13 -4.47 12.38 -34.46
C LYS A 13 -4.57 11.39 -33.30
N PRO A 14 -5.77 10.91 -32.94
CA PRO A 14 -5.95 9.90 -31.89
C PRO A 14 -5.09 8.65 -32.10
N GLU A 15 -4.85 8.23 -33.34
CA GLU A 15 -4.01 7.07 -33.68
C GLU A 15 -2.55 7.28 -33.24
N TYR A 16 -2.03 8.49 -33.44
CA TYR A 16 -0.69 8.87 -33.00
C TYR A 16 -0.59 8.87 -31.47
N LEU A 17 -1.58 9.47 -30.78
CA LEU A 17 -1.60 9.48 -29.31
C LEU A 17 -1.61 8.06 -28.73
N ARG A 18 -2.41 7.16 -29.33
CA ARG A 18 -2.43 5.74 -28.94
C ARG A 18 -1.10 5.04 -29.25
N ALA A 19 -0.43 5.38 -30.35
CA ALA A 19 0.87 4.81 -30.69
C ALA A 19 1.97 5.25 -29.72
N VAL A 20 1.99 6.53 -29.34
CA VAL A 20 2.90 7.05 -28.31
C VAL A 20 2.65 6.36 -26.97
N SER A 21 1.39 6.29 -26.52
CA SER A 21 1.03 5.64 -25.25
C SER A 21 1.46 4.16 -25.21
N ARG A 22 1.22 3.41 -26.30
CA ARG A 22 1.67 2.02 -26.42
C ARG A 22 3.18 1.89 -26.38
N ALA A 23 3.91 2.70 -27.16
CA ALA A 23 5.37 2.64 -27.19
C ALA A 23 5.99 2.92 -25.80
N VAL A 24 5.41 3.87 -25.05
CA VAL A 24 5.83 4.14 -23.67
C VAL A 24 5.55 2.93 -22.76
N HIS A 25 4.33 2.37 -22.82
CA HIS A 25 3.94 1.21 -22.01
C HIS A 25 4.83 -0.01 -22.29
N ASP A 26 5.00 -0.34 -23.56
CA ASP A 26 5.78 -1.50 -24.00
C ASP A 26 7.24 -1.40 -23.56
N ALA A 27 7.82 -0.19 -23.57
CA ALA A 27 9.16 0.05 -23.05
C ALA A 27 9.27 -0.18 -21.54
N LEU A 28 8.26 0.27 -20.77
CA LEU A 28 8.20 0.06 -19.31
C LEU A 28 8.09 -1.43 -18.97
N VAL A 29 7.20 -2.14 -19.65
CA VAL A 29 7.01 -3.60 -19.48
C VAL A 29 8.29 -4.35 -19.84
N ALA A 30 8.90 -4.05 -20.99
CA ALA A 30 10.08 -4.76 -21.48
C ALA A 30 11.31 -4.59 -20.58
N GLU A 31 11.55 -3.39 -20.06
CA GLU A 31 12.85 -3.07 -19.43
C GLU A 31 12.80 -2.92 -17.91
N LEU A 32 11.63 -2.61 -17.34
CA LEU A 32 11.46 -2.33 -15.91
C LEU A 32 10.66 -3.42 -15.18
N SER A 33 10.32 -4.53 -15.85
CA SER A 33 9.60 -5.68 -15.28
C SER A 33 8.21 -5.31 -14.76
N MET A 34 7.49 -4.45 -15.49
CA MET A 34 6.11 -4.05 -15.14
C MET A 34 5.13 -5.16 -15.50
N LYS A 35 4.04 -5.26 -14.72
CA LYS A 35 2.92 -6.12 -15.10
C LYS A 35 2.29 -5.55 -16.38
N PRO A 36 1.85 -6.38 -17.34
CA PRO A 36 1.30 -5.88 -18.60
C PRO A 36 0.06 -4.97 -18.46
N ASP A 37 -0.67 -5.10 -17.36
CA ASP A 37 -1.86 -4.33 -17.00
C ASP A 37 -1.58 -3.05 -16.16
N ASP A 38 -0.33 -2.84 -15.73
CA ASP A 38 0.12 -1.66 -14.98
C ASP A 38 0.30 -0.45 -15.92
N ASN A 39 -0.82 0.11 -16.41
CA ASN A 39 -0.84 1.13 -17.47
C ASN A 39 -1.59 2.40 -17.04
N PHE A 40 -0.93 3.24 -16.22
CA PHE A 40 -1.45 4.54 -15.80
C PHE A 40 -0.76 5.67 -16.57
N GLN A 41 -1.48 6.29 -17.51
CA GLN A 41 -0.94 7.37 -18.34
C GLN A 41 -1.92 8.53 -18.53
N LEU A 42 -1.40 9.76 -18.51
CA LEU A 42 -2.09 10.95 -19.01
C LEU A 42 -1.34 11.55 -20.19
N ILE A 43 -2.09 12.03 -21.17
CA ILE A 43 -1.54 12.75 -22.32
C ILE A 43 -2.03 14.20 -22.28
N HIS A 44 -1.09 15.12 -22.15
CA HIS A 44 -1.31 16.56 -22.17
C HIS A 44 -0.85 17.13 -23.52
N GLN A 45 -1.78 17.78 -24.21
CA GLN A 45 -1.51 18.47 -25.46
C GLN A 45 -1.41 19.96 -25.22
N HIS A 46 -0.31 20.55 -25.65
CA HIS A 46 0.04 21.95 -25.45
C HIS A 46 -0.11 22.75 -26.75
N ASP A 47 -0.71 23.92 -26.67
CA ASP A 47 -0.88 24.84 -27.78
C ASP A 47 0.46 25.46 -28.22
N PRO A 48 0.54 25.98 -29.47
CA PRO A 48 1.75 26.67 -29.92
C PRO A 48 2.17 27.78 -28.96
N GLY A 49 3.43 27.75 -28.54
CA GLY A 49 4.01 28.71 -27.58
C GLY A 49 3.95 28.28 -26.11
N GLU A 50 3.26 27.20 -25.76
CA GLU A 50 3.22 26.67 -24.39
C GLU A 50 4.41 25.75 -24.08
N MET A 51 5.08 25.23 -25.10
CA MET A 51 6.29 24.42 -24.98
C MET A 51 7.53 25.27 -25.23
N VAL A 52 8.29 25.54 -24.17
CA VAL A 52 9.53 26.34 -24.23
C VAL A 52 10.73 25.45 -23.92
N PHE A 53 11.58 25.24 -24.91
CA PHE A 53 12.78 24.41 -24.80
C PHE A 53 13.87 24.89 -25.75
N ASP A 54 15.13 24.62 -25.40
CA ASP A 54 16.27 24.87 -26.27
C ASP A 54 16.43 23.72 -27.29
N ARG A 55 16.70 24.07 -28.55
CA ARG A 55 16.79 23.09 -29.64
C ARG A 55 18.04 22.20 -29.59
N ALA A 56 19.09 22.60 -28.87
CA ALA A 56 20.40 21.92 -28.88
C ALA A 56 20.97 21.60 -27.48
N PHE A 57 20.37 22.10 -26.40
CA PHE A 57 20.88 21.89 -25.05
C PHE A 57 20.88 20.40 -24.69
N ARG A 58 22.09 19.89 -24.38
CA ARG A 58 22.38 18.49 -24.01
C ARG A 58 21.85 17.44 -25.01
N GLY A 59 21.67 17.83 -26.28
CA GLY A 59 21.17 16.99 -27.37
C GLY A 59 20.33 17.80 -28.38
N GLY A 60 20.20 17.32 -29.62
CA GLY A 60 19.44 17.99 -30.67
C GLY A 60 19.92 17.67 -32.09
N PRO A 61 19.41 18.38 -33.13
CA PRO A 61 18.44 19.47 -33.03
C PRO A 61 17.00 18.98 -32.85
N ARG A 62 16.30 19.54 -31.84
CA ARG A 62 14.87 19.30 -31.58
C ARG A 62 13.99 20.05 -32.58
N SER A 63 12.97 19.37 -33.09
CA SER A 63 11.87 19.96 -33.84
C SER A 63 10.81 20.55 -32.90
N ASP A 64 9.71 21.02 -33.48
CA ASP A 64 8.55 21.51 -32.72
C ASP A 64 7.70 20.35 -32.16
N ASP A 65 8.01 19.10 -32.55
CA ASP A 65 7.36 17.87 -32.09
C ASP A 65 8.03 17.28 -30.82
N TRP A 66 8.62 18.13 -29.99
CA TRP A 66 9.23 17.72 -28.72
C TRP A 66 8.21 16.96 -27.84
N LEU A 67 8.62 15.80 -27.34
CA LEU A 67 7.83 14.87 -26.55
C LEU A 67 8.49 14.68 -25.18
N VAL A 68 7.76 15.01 -24.12
CA VAL A 68 8.21 14.87 -22.74
C VAL A 68 7.49 13.70 -22.10
N VAL A 69 8.25 12.72 -21.61
CA VAL A 69 7.74 11.58 -20.84
C VAL A 69 8.25 11.70 -19.41
N ARG A 70 7.34 11.96 -18.46
CA ARG A 70 7.64 11.95 -17.03
C ARG A 70 7.11 10.66 -16.43
N VAL A 71 7.96 9.93 -15.73
CA VAL A 71 7.63 8.66 -15.09
C VAL A 71 7.83 8.81 -13.59
N ILE A 72 6.80 8.54 -12.80
CA ILE A 72 6.89 8.41 -11.34
C ILE A 72 6.82 6.92 -11.05
N ASP A 73 7.95 6.29 -10.71
CA ASP A 73 8.02 4.85 -10.45
C ASP A 73 7.94 4.55 -8.96
N GLY A 74 7.28 3.45 -8.61
CA GLY A 74 7.17 2.90 -7.26
C GLY A 74 8.45 2.23 -6.72
N LEU A 75 9.42 1.94 -7.59
CA LEU A 75 10.65 1.23 -7.23
C LEU A 75 11.86 1.86 -7.91
N GLU A 76 13.00 1.87 -7.20
CA GLU A 76 14.25 2.34 -7.77
C GLU A 76 14.79 1.33 -8.78
N ARG A 77 14.82 1.76 -10.05
CA ARG A 77 15.39 1.00 -11.17
C ARG A 77 16.85 1.44 -11.32
N GLY A 78 17.80 0.65 -10.84
CA GLY A 78 19.22 1.01 -10.96
C GLY A 78 19.63 1.41 -12.39
N GLU A 79 20.73 2.15 -12.51
CA GLU A 79 21.19 2.74 -13.78
C GLU A 79 21.18 1.78 -14.99
N PRO A 80 21.59 0.49 -14.87
CA PRO A 80 21.55 -0.43 -16.00
C PRO A 80 20.14 -0.63 -16.59
N ALA A 81 19.10 -0.68 -15.76
CA ALA A 81 17.72 -0.83 -16.22
C ALA A 81 17.21 0.45 -16.86
N LYS A 82 17.42 1.61 -16.21
CA LYS A 82 17.08 2.93 -16.77
C LYS A 82 17.73 3.16 -18.14
N ARG A 83 18.99 2.76 -18.28
CA ARG A 83 19.74 2.86 -19.55
C ARG A 83 19.12 2.02 -20.67
N ARG A 84 18.67 0.78 -20.38
CA ARG A 84 17.97 -0.02 -21.39
C ARG A 84 16.61 0.56 -21.72
N PHE A 85 15.85 0.96 -20.69
CA PHE A 85 14.56 1.62 -20.84
C PHE A 85 14.63 2.83 -21.80
N TYR A 86 15.55 3.78 -21.60
CA TYR A 86 15.65 4.95 -22.47
C TYR A 86 15.91 4.60 -23.93
N ARG A 87 16.76 3.60 -24.20
CA ARG A 87 17.03 3.15 -25.58
C ARG A 87 15.81 2.46 -26.20
N THR A 88 15.18 1.56 -25.45
CA THR A 88 14.00 0.83 -25.91
C THR A 88 12.82 1.76 -26.16
N LEU A 89 12.60 2.74 -25.29
CA LEU A 89 11.58 3.78 -25.45
C LEU A 89 11.76 4.59 -26.73
N VAL A 90 12.96 5.14 -26.95
CA VAL A 90 13.26 5.94 -28.16
C VAL A 90 13.06 5.11 -29.42
N ARG A 91 13.52 3.86 -29.43
CA ARG A 91 13.33 2.94 -30.56
C ARG A 91 11.84 2.70 -30.85
N LEU A 92 11.06 2.36 -29.83
CA LEU A 92 9.63 2.05 -29.98
C LEU A 92 8.81 3.28 -30.39
N LEU A 93 9.14 4.48 -29.89
CA LEU A 93 8.51 5.72 -30.31
C LEU A 93 8.79 6.05 -31.79
N GLY A 94 10.02 5.80 -32.25
CA GLY A 94 10.39 5.94 -33.65
C GLY A 94 9.65 4.96 -34.56
N GLU A 95 9.62 3.68 -34.20
CA GLU A 95 8.94 2.62 -34.97
C GLU A 95 7.42 2.79 -34.98
N GLY A 96 6.82 3.09 -33.83
CA GLY A 96 5.36 3.08 -33.66
C GLY A 96 4.68 4.40 -34.02
N ALA A 97 5.31 5.53 -33.73
CA ALA A 97 4.71 6.86 -33.90
C ALA A 97 5.55 7.80 -34.79
N GLY A 98 6.72 7.36 -35.27
CA GLY A 98 7.60 8.20 -36.10
C GLY A 98 8.26 9.34 -35.32
N VAL A 99 8.35 9.26 -33.99
CA VAL A 99 8.99 10.30 -33.18
C VAL A 99 10.49 10.27 -33.42
N ARG A 100 11.09 11.42 -33.67
CA ARG A 100 12.53 11.52 -33.84
C ARG A 100 13.25 11.31 -32.50
N PRO A 101 14.38 10.60 -32.45
CA PRO A 101 15.14 10.41 -31.21
C PRO A 101 15.51 11.72 -30.50
N GLU A 102 15.83 12.77 -31.26
CA GLU A 102 16.22 14.06 -30.70
C GLU A 102 15.06 14.77 -29.99
N ASP A 103 13.82 14.44 -30.36
CA ASP A 103 12.60 15.05 -29.82
C ASP A 103 12.11 14.39 -28.53
N VAL A 104 12.74 13.30 -28.08
CA VAL A 104 12.32 12.59 -26.86
C VAL A 104 13.09 13.10 -25.65
N PHE A 105 12.36 13.58 -24.65
CA PHE A 105 12.88 13.89 -23.32
C PHE A 105 12.22 13.00 -22.27
N VAL A 106 13.01 12.43 -21.37
CA VAL A 106 12.52 11.52 -20.33
C VAL A 106 13.02 11.96 -18.97
N MET A 107 12.12 12.02 -17.99
CA MET A 107 12.45 12.25 -16.59
C MET A 107 11.81 11.17 -15.73
N MET A 108 12.58 10.61 -14.80
CA MET A 108 12.09 9.61 -13.85
C MET A 108 12.22 10.13 -12.43
N SER A 109 11.16 10.01 -11.64
CA SER A 109 11.11 10.28 -10.21
C SER A 109 10.72 9.02 -9.46
N LEU A 110 11.13 8.91 -8.20
CA LEU A 110 10.79 7.80 -7.31
C LEU A 110 9.74 8.28 -6.30
N ALA A 111 8.67 7.51 -6.15
CA ALA A 111 7.72 7.65 -5.06
C ALA A 111 7.55 6.28 -4.40
N GLY A 112 7.54 6.20 -3.07
CA GLY A 112 7.35 4.92 -2.39
C GLY A 112 5.93 4.37 -2.60
N PRO A 113 5.68 3.06 -2.38
CA PRO A 113 4.33 2.50 -2.47
C PRO A 113 3.30 3.19 -1.57
N ASP A 114 3.75 3.78 -0.46
CA ASP A 114 2.96 4.60 0.47
C ASP A 114 2.45 5.92 -0.14
N SER A 115 3.02 6.33 -1.27
CA SER A 115 2.63 7.53 -2.02
C SER A 115 1.53 7.27 -3.05
N PHE A 116 1.03 6.03 -3.15
CA PHE A 116 0.02 5.63 -4.12
C PHE A 116 -1.26 5.14 -3.44
N SER A 117 -2.41 5.51 -4.01
CA SER A 117 -3.69 4.82 -3.83
C SER A 117 -4.28 4.60 -5.23
N PHE A 118 -4.28 3.34 -5.68
CA PHE A 118 -4.71 3.00 -7.04
C PHE A 118 -6.22 3.16 -7.24
N ALA A 119 -6.99 2.80 -6.21
CA ALA A 119 -8.43 2.95 -6.15
C ALA A 119 -8.91 2.79 -4.70
N GLY A 120 -10.11 3.29 -4.41
CA GLY A 120 -10.81 2.99 -3.15
C GLY A 120 -10.16 3.55 -1.88
N GLY A 121 -9.14 4.41 -1.99
CA GLY A 121 -8.44 4.97 -0.84
C GLY A 121 -7.49 4.01 -0.14
N VAL A 122 -7.17 2.85 -0.75
CA VAL A 122 -6.25 1.86 -0.17
C VAL A 122 -4.81 2.27 -0.49
N ILE A 123 -3.98 2.40 0.55
CA ILE A 123 -2.57 2.74 0.41
C ILE A 123 -1.79 1.62 -0.29
N GLY A 124 -0.83 1.97 -1.15
CA GLY A 124 -0.13 1.01 -1.99
C GLY A 124 0.72 -0.01 -1.23
N THR A 125 1.16 0.30 0.00
CA THR A 125 1.83 -0.69 0.87
C THR A 125 0.91 -1.87 1.21
N ASP A 126 -0.38 -1.60 1.43
CA ASP A 126 -1.37 -2.61 1.79
C ASP A 126 -1.75 -3.45 0.57
N VAL A 127 -1.87 -2.81 -0.59
CA VAL A 127 -2.05 -3.52 -1.87
C VAL A 127 -0.92 -4.50 -2.12
N LEU A 128 0.34 -4.07 -1.95
CA LEU A 128 1.50 -4.95 -2.14
C LEU A 128 1.53 -6.10 -1.12
N ALA A 129 1.19 -5.83 0.14
CA ALA A 129 1.11 -6.86 1.17
C ALA A 129 0.02 -7.89 0.86
N ALA A 130 -1.17 -7.44 0.46
CA ALA A 130 -2.27 -8.30 0.05
C ALA A 130 -1.92 -9.14 -1.18
N GLU A 131 -1.28 -8.56 -2.20
CA GLU A 131 -0.79 -9.31 -3.37
C GLU A 131 0.24 -10.38 -2.98
N ALA A 132 1.17 -10.06 -2.08
CA ALA A 132 2.17 -11.00 -1.60
C ALA A 132 1.55 -12.17 -0.83
N LEU A 133 0.58 -11.90 0.05
CA LEU A 133 -0.17 -12.94 0.77
C LEU A 133 -0.96 -13.84 -0.20
N ASN A 134 -1.69 -13.24 -1.14
CA ASN A 134 -2.46 -13.99 -2.15
C ASN A 134 -1.58 -14.86 -3.05
N ALA A 135 -0.38 -14.37 -3.41
CA ALA A 135 0.58 -15.14 -4.19
C ALA A 135 1.15 -16.32 -3.39
N ALA A 136 1.39 -16.11 -2.09
CA ALA A 136 1.88 -17.13 -1.17
C ALA A 136 0.87 -18.27 -0.93
N ASP A 137 -0.42 -17.96 -0.78
CA ASP A 137 -1.46 -18.99 -0.56
C ASP A 137 -1.60 -19.95 -1.75
N ARG A 138 -1.24 -19.48 -2.95
CA ARG A 138 -1.25 -20.28 -4.18
C ARG A 138 0.03 -21.10 -4.37
N ALA A 139 1.06 -20.88 -3.55
CA ALA A 139 2.33 -21.60 -3.63
C ALA A 139 2.31 -22.84 -2.72
N PRO A 140 2.80 -24.01 -3.18
CA PRO A 140 2.87 -25.20 -2.33
C PRO A 140 3.85 -24.97 -1.17
N ALA A 141 3.34 -25.12 0.06
CA ALA A 141 4.07 -25.01 1.33
C ALA A 141 4.85 -23.70 1.53
N ARG A 142 4.17 -22.63 1.97
CA ARG A 142 4.88 -21.48 2.56
C ARG A 142 5.51 -21.89 3.90
N ALA A 143 6.77 -22.29 3.84
CA ALA A 143 7.62 -22.52 5.01
C ALA A 143 8.24 -21.22 5.58
N ALA A 144 7.95 -20.06 4.98
CA ALA A 144 8.68 -18.82 5.21
C ALA A 144 8.00 -17.84 6.18
N ALA A 145 8.83 -17.17 6.98
CA ALA A 145 8.50 -16.03 7.83
C ALA A 145 7.70 -14.96 7.06
N TYR A 146 6.69 -14.36 7.72
CA TYR A 146 5.99 -13.19 7.16
C TYR A 146 6.86 -11.95 7.28
N THR A 147 6.77 -11.08 6.28
CA THR A 147 7.42 -9.76 6.29
C THR A 147 6.69 -8.81 7.24
N THR A 148 7.37 -7.76 7.69
CA THR A 148 6.75 -6.72 8.51
C THR A 148 5.55 -6.06 7.81
N GLY A 149 5.60 -5.88 6.49
CA GLY A 149 4.49 -5.32 5.71
C GLY A 149 3.24 -6.21 5.74
N GLU A 150 3.41 -7.52 5.58
CA GLU A 150 2.32 -8.50 5.67
C GLU A 150 1.71 -8.54 7.07
N LEU A 151 2.53 -8.53 8.12
CA LEU A 151 2.07 -8.50 9.51
C LEU A 151 1.28 -7.22 9.81
N ARG A 152 1.76 -6.05 9.36
CA ARG A 152 1.07 -4.77 9.53
C ARG A 152 -0.30 -4.80 8.85
N TYR A 153 -0.35 -5.24 7.58
CA TYR A 153 -1.58 -5.34 6.82
C TYR A 153 -2.60 -6.27 7.51
N ALA A 154 -2.18 -7.47 7.91
CA ALA A 154 -3.07 -8.40 8.62
C ALA A 154 -3.57 -7.86 9.96
N LEU A 155 -2.75 -7.10 10.70
CA LEU A 155 -3.18 -6.44 11.93
C LEU A 155 -4.16 -5.30 11.66
N THR A 156 -3.96 -4.50 10.61
CA THR A 156 -4.94 -3.48 10.20
C THR A 156 -6.30 -4.11 9.90
N GLU A 157 -6.32 -5.16 9.08
CA GLU A 157 -7.55 -5.86 8.70
C GLU A 157 -8.23 -6.57 9.89
N LEU A 158 -7.44 -7.13 10.82
CA LEU A 158 -7.95 -7.67 12.09
C LEU A 158 -8.74 -6.62 12.88
N PHE A 159 -8.21 -5.41 13.01
CA PHE A 159 -8.83 -4.37 13.85
C PHE A 159 -9.95 -3.63 13.12
N GLU A 160 -9.74 -3.19 11.88
CA GLU A 160 -10.70 -2.33 11.17
C GLU A 160 -11.81 -3.13 10.48
N ARG A 161 -11.56 -4.39 10.10
CA ARG A 161 -12.54 -5.24 9.39
C ARG A 161 -12.93 -6.51 10.12
N HIS A 162 -12.35 -6.77 11.29
CA HIS A 162 -12.53 -8.03 12.03
C HIS A 162 -12.13 -9.28 11.22
N ASP A 163 -11.23 -9.13 10.23
CA ASP A 163 -10.71 -10.24 9.45
C ASP A 163 -9.60 -10.95 10.24
N ARG A 164 -9.97 -12.07 10.85
CA ARG A 164 -9.03 -12.90 11.63
C ARG A 164 -8.27 -13.89 10.75
N ASP A 165 -8.76 -14.18 9.56
CA ASP A 165 -8.21 -15.25 8.73
C ASP A 165 -6.81 -14.88 8.23
N LEU A 166 -6.57 -13.59 7.99
CA LEU A 166 -5.26 -13.07 7.60
C LEU A 166 -4.21 -13.19 8.71
N VAL A 167 -4.55 -12.87 9.96
CA VAL A 167 -3.57 -12.89 11.06
C VAL A 167 -3.35 -14.29 11.63
N ARG A 168 -4.37 -15.16 11.56
CA ARG A 168 -4.35 -16.52 12.14
C ARG A 168 -3.10 -17.33 11.77
N PRO A 169 -2.69 -17.46 10.50
CA PRO A 169 -1.51 -18.26 10.14
C PRO A 169 -0.18 -17.58 10.53
N MET A 170 -0.22 -16.34 11.01
CA MET A 170 0.94 -15.58 11.50
C MET A 170 1.18 -15.77 13.00
N LEU A 171 0.21 -16.30 13.74
CA LEU A 171 0.30 -16.58 15.16
C LEU A 171 1.15 -17.84 15.41
N ARG A 172 1.95 -17.85 16.46
CA ARG A 172 2.58 -19.08 16.95
C ARG A 172 1.61 -19.87 17.84
N ASP A 173 1.76 -21.19 17.84
CA ASP A 173 0.96 -22.08 18.70
C ASP A 173 1.16 -21.79 20.19
N ASP A 174 2.31 -21.23 20.59
CA ASP A 174 2.67 -20.84 21.95
C ASP A 174 2.47 -19.34 22.23
N LEU A 175 1.63 -18.65 21.44
CA LEU A 175 1.29 -17.23 21.63
C LEU A 175 0.93 -16.92 23.09
N VAL A 176 1.48 -15.84 23.65
CA VAL A 176 1.07 -15.31 24.96
C VAL A 176 0.23 -14.05 24.78
N LEU A 177 -1.04 -14.15 25.15
CA LEU A 177 -1.99 -13.04 25.20
C LEU A 177 -2.01 -12.42 26.61
N ARG A 178 -1.85 -11.10 26.70
CA ARG A 178 -1.89 -10.34 27.96
C ARG A 178 -2.95 -9.24 27.87
N VAL A 179 -3.94 -9.30 28.75
CA VAL A 179 -5.01 -8.30 28.87
C VAL A 179 -5.00 -7.74 30.30
N PRO A 180 -5.17 -6.42 30.52
CA PRO A 180 -5.16 -5.83 31.86
C PRO A 180 -6.15 -6.52 32.81
N ARG A 181 -5.67 -6.96 33.98
CA ARG A 181 -6.49 -7.67 34.99
C ARG A 181 -7.64 -6.83 35.57
N SER A 182 -7.63 -5.52 35.35
CA SER A 182 -8.72 -4.63 35.73
C SER A 182 -9.94 -4.74 34.81
N LEU A 183 -9.83 -5.42 33.66
CA LEU A 183 -10.96 -5.71 32.78
C LEU A 183 -11.61 -7.05 33.17
N PRO A 184 -12.93 -7.25 32.96
CA PRO A 184 -13.63 -8.50 33.31
C PRO A 184 -13.06 -9.75 32.64
N TYR A 185 -12.50 -9.59 31.44
CA TYR A 185 -11.84 -10.63 30.64
C TYR A 185 -10.30 -10.55 30.71
N GLY A 186 -9.77 -9.83 31.71
CA GLY A 186 -8.34 -9.61 31.92
C GLY A 186 -7.59 -10.84 32.40
N GLY A 187 -6.33 -10.98 31.98
CA GLY A 187 -5.52 -12.14 32.33
C GLY A 187 -4.30 -12.31 31.44
N GLU A 188 -3.55 -13.39 31.70
CA GLU A 188 -2.48 -13.88 30.85
C GLU A 188 -2.87 -15.28 30.38
N PHE A 189 -2.84 -15.50 29.07
CA PHE A 189 -3.30 -16.73 28.44
C PHE A 189 -2.27 -17.21 27.43
N THR A 190 -2.11 -18.53 27.32
CA THR A 190 -1.18 -19.14 26.35
C THR A 190 -1.96 -19.97 25.33
N GLY A 191 -1.54 -19.87 24.07
CA GLY A 191 -2.15 -20.55 22.93
C GLY A 191 -2.93 -19.60 22.01
N ILE A 192 -3.32 -20.12 20.85
CA ILE A 192 -4.06 -19.36 19.83
C ILE A 192 -5.54 -19.16 20.23
N GLN A 193 -6.16 -20.14 20.90
CA GLN A 193 -7.61 -20.10 21.20
C GLN A 193 -8.04 -18.88 22.03
N PRO A 194 -7.32 -18.46 23.09
CA PRO A 194 -7.66 -17.23 23.81
C PRO A 194 -7.67 -15.99 22.92
N PHE A 195 -6.73 -15.89 21.97
CA PHE A 195 -6.69 -14.81 20.99
C PHE A 195 -7.89 -14.86 20.05
N GLU A 196 -8.18 -16.02 19.46
CA GLU A 196 -9.33 -16.18 18.56
C GLU A 196 -10.67 -15.85 19.23
N ASN A 197 -10.83 -16.24 20.50
CA ASN A 197 -12.01 -15.95 21.30
C ASN A 197 -12.14 -14.45 21.61
N LEU A 198 -11.02 -13.78 21.93
CA LEU A 198 -11.05 -12.35 22.21
C LEU A 198 -11.47 -11.54 20.97
N PHE A 199 -10.99 -11.95 19.79
CA PHE A 199 -11.29 -11.27 18.54
C PHE A 199 -12.55 -11.81 17.83
N SER A 200 -13.28 -12.79 18.42
CA SER A 200 -14.50 -13.35 17.81
C SER A 200 -15.75 -12.48 17.94
N GLY A 201 -15.70 -11.47 18.80
CA GLY A 201 -16.82 -10.58 19.06
C GLY A 201 -16.36 -9.28 19.70
N LEU A 202 -17.33 -8.45 20.07
CA LEU A 202 -17.03 -7.19 20.74
C LEU A 202 -16.57 -7.41 22.19
N PRO A 203 -15.75 -6.51 22.76
CA PRO A 203 -15.41 -6.56 24.18
C PRO A 203 -16.66 -6.59 25.06
N GLY A 204 -16.85 -7.60 25.91
CA GLY A 204 -18.08 -7.74 26.72
C GLY A 204 -19.33 -8.23 25.96
N GLY A 205 -19.23 -8.41 24.64
CA GLY A 205 -20.27 -9.01 23.78
C GLY A 205 -21.26 -8.01 23.16
N ASP A 206 -22.03 -8.49 22.17
CA ASP A 206 -22.96 -7.67 21.36
C ASP A 206 -24.13 -7.09 22.16
N ALA A 207 -24.38 -7.61 23.36
CA ALA A 207 -25.42 -7.08 24.25
C ALA A 207 -25.06 -5.71 24.84
N VAL A 208 -23.78 -5.35 24.87
CA VAL A 208 -23.28 -4.12 25.51
C VAL A 208 -23.36 -2.92 24.57
N TRP A 209 -23.00 -3.11 23.30
CA TRP A 209 -22.77 -2.00 22.37
C TRP A 209 -23.88 -1.87 21.33
N GLU A 210 -24.33 -0.63 21.11
CA GLU A 210 -25.12 -0.25 19.95
C GLU A 210 -24.22 -0.13 18.72
N SER A 211 -23.02 0.43 18.91
CA SER A 211 -21.94 0.39 17.91
C SER A 211 -20.59 0.37 18.60
N PHE A 212 -19.62 -0.26 17.94
CA PHE A 212 -18.23 -0.27 18.37
C PHE A 212 -17.37 -0.29 17.12
N THR A 213 -16.72 0.83 16.83
CA THR A 213 -15.82 0.94 15.68
C THR A 213 -14.40 1.11 16.16
N VAL A 214 -13.48 0.48 15.43
CA VAL A 214 -12.04 0.54 15.70
C VAL A 214 -11.39 1.19 14.50
N HIS A 215 -10.55 2.20 14.76
CA HIS A 215 -9.68 2.78 13.76
C HIS A 215 -8.23 2.58 14.17
N VAL A 216 -7.39 2.09 13.25
CA VAL A 216 -5.95 1.98 13.49
C VAL A 216 -5.30 3.31 13.13
N ASP A 217 -4.91 4.07 14.17
CA ASP A 217 -4.29 5.38 13.99
C ASP A 217 -2.91 5.25 13.33
N ARG A 218 -2.13 4.25 13.76
CA ARG A 218 -0.85 3.86 13.16
C ARG A 218 -0.34 2.54 13.71
N ILE A 219 0.54 1.90 12.93
CA ILE A 219 1.38 0.79 13.39
C ILE A 219 2.84 1.24 13.36
N ILE A 220 3.56 1.08 14.47
CA ILE A 220 4.99 1.40 14.61
C ILE A 220 5.77 0.10 14.74
N GLU A 221 6.87 -0.02 13.99
CA GLU A 221 7.84 -1.09 14.18
C GLU A 221 8.89 -0.64 15.20
N ALA A 222 9.14 -1.47 16.21
CA ALA A 222 10.12 -1.20 17.26
C ALA A 222 10.71 -2.51 17.81
N ASP A 223 11.99 -2.78 17.54
CA ASP A 223 12.79 -3.86 18.13
C ASP A 223 12.03 -5.18 18.34
N GLY A 224 11.65 -5.83 17.24
CA GLY A 224 10.92 -7.11 17.28
C GLY A 224 9.47 -6.99 17.75
N HIS A 225 8.90 -5.79 17.76
CA HIS A 225 7.49 -5.55 18.08
C HIS A 225 6.80 -4.71 17.02
N LEU A 226 5.49 -4.93 16.90
CA LEU A 226 4.55 -4.04 16.23
C LEU A 226 3.65 -3.40 17.29
N VAL A 227 3.72 -2.08 17.39
CA VAL A 227 2.88 -1.27 18.26
C VAL A 227 1.71 -0.75 17.44
N VAL A 228 0.51 -1.27 17.68
CA VAL A 228 -0.73 -0.82 17.04
C VAL A 228 -1.40 0.18 17.96
N GLN A 229 -1.45 1.44 17.54
CA GLN A 229 -2.23 2.47 18.21
C GLN A 229 -3.59 2.55 17.54
N LEU A 230 -4.63 2.53 18.35
CA LEU A 230 -5.99 2.52 17.84
C LEU A 230 -6.92 3.40 18.67
N THR A 231 -7.93 3.92 18.00
CA THR A 231 -9.02 4.69 18.58
C THR A 231 -10.31 3.90 18.42
N ASN A 232 -10.93 3.58 19.54
CA ASN A 232 -12.24 2.96 19.61
C ASN A 232 -13.31 4.04 19.76
N THR A 233 -14.34 4.00 18.93
CA THR A 233 -15.57 4.78 19.15
C THR A 233 -16.69 3.81 19.49
N ALA A 234 -17.17 3.88 20.73
CA ALA A 234 -18.13 2.94 21.27
C ALA A 234 -19.38 3.66 21.78
N VAL A 235 -20.55 3.14 21.43
CA VAL A 235 -21.86 3.63 21.90
C VAL A 235 -22.50 2.51 22.70
N PRO A 236 -22.58 2.60 24.04
CA PRO A 236 -23.27 1.61 24.86
C PRO A 236 -24.77 1.65 24.64
N LYS A 237 -25.45 0.48 24.64
CA LYS A 237 -26.92 0.42 24.58
C LYS A 237 -27.59 1.01 25.83
N SER A 238 -26.91 1.00 26.97
CA SER A 238 -27.44 1.50 28.24
C SER A 238 -27.57 3.03 28.25
N THR A 239 -26.64 3.75 27.61
CA THR A 239 -26.57 5.21 27.65
C THR A 239 -26.85 5.89 26.31
N GLY A 240 -26.61 5.20 25.19
CA GLY A 240 -26.68 5.76 23.84
C GLY A 240 -25.67 6.89 23.56
N THR A 241 -24.74 7.14 24.48
CA THR A 241 -23.76 8.24 24.38
C THR A 241 -22.46 7.71 23.79
N PRO A 242 -21.88 8.34 22.74
CA PRO A 242 -20.60 7.93 22.20
C PRO A 242 -19.43 8.19 23.16
N HIS A 243 -18.54 7.22 23.27
CA HIS A 243 -17.28 7.29 24.00
C HIS A 243 -16.12 7.01 23.07
N VAL A 244 -15.05 7.79 23.21
CA VAL A 244 -13.81 7.61 22.46
C VAL A 244 -12.73 7.13 23.41
N ILE A 245 -12.12 6.00 23.09
CA ILE A 245 -11.12 5.35 23.95
C ILE A 245 -9.90 5.04 23.09
N GLN A 246 -8.73 5.50 23.53
CA GLN A 246 -7.47 5.17 22.87
C GLN A 246 -6.85 3.95 23.56
N ASN A 247 -6.50 2.95 22.76
CA ASN A 247 -5.80 1.76 23.24
C ASN A 247 -4.54 1.54 22.42
N LEU A 248 -3.63 0.77 23.01
CA LEU A 248 -2.40 0.34 22.37
C LEU A 248 -2.29 -1.16 22.47
N TRP A 249 -2.03 -1.81 21.35
CA TRP A 249 -1.63 -3.21 21.31
C TRP A 249 -0.15 -3.33 21.02
N LEU A 250 0.54 -4.16 21.78
CA LEU A 250 1.94 -4.52 21.57
C LEU A 250 2.00 -5.98 21.11
N PHE A 251 2.40 -6.20 19.87
CA PHE A 251 2.60 -7.52 19.30
C PHE A 251 4.09 -7.84 19.25
N GLY A 252 4.53 -8.88 19.96
CA GLY A 252 5.88 -9.41 19.81
C GLY A 252 6.00 -10.23 18.54
N VAL A 253 7.08 -10.05 17.80
CA VAL A 253 7.36 -10.70 16.52
C VAL A 253 8.73 -11.36 16.56
N ALA A 254 8.79 -12.65 16.26
CA ALA A 254 10.05 -13.38 16.09
C ALA A 254 9.98 -14.30 14.88
N GLY A 255 11.00 -14.22 14.00
CA GLY A 255 11.05 -15.02 12.78
C GLY A 255 9.83 -14.80 11.87
N GLY A 256 9.32 -13.55 11.83
CA GLY A 256 8.13 -13.17 11.06
C GLY A 256 6.84 -13.81 11.54
N ARG A 257 6.75 -14.21 12.81
CA ARG A 257 5.52 -14.70 13.45
C ARG A 257 5.25 -13.98 14.75
N ILE A 258 3.97 -13.85 15.10
CA ILE A 258 3.51 -13.20 16.32
C ILE A 258 3.69 -14.17 17.50
N THR A 259 4.49 -13.75 18.49
CA THR A 259 4.82 -14.51 19.71
C THR A 259 4.03 -14.04 20.91
N THR A 260 3.67 -12.75 20.96
CA THR A 260 2.88 -12.17 22.05
C THR A 260 1.89 -11.17 21.49
N ALA A 261 0.76 -10.99 22.19
CA ALA A 261 -0.20 -9.91 21.94
C ALA A 261 -0.60 -9.32 23.29
N GLN A 262 -0.35 -8.03 23.51
CA GLN A 262 -0.64 -7.38 24.78
C GLN A 262 -1.46 -6.11 24.59
N LEU A 263 -2.58 -6.02 25.30
CA LEU A 263 -3.41 -4.83 25.36
C LEU A 263 -2.93 -3.90 26.48
N TYR A 264 -2.73 -2.63 26.13
CA TYR A 264 -2.67 -1.50 27.03
C TYR A 264 -3.91 -0.64 26.78
N ALA A 265 -4.87 -0.74 27.69
CA ALA A 265 -6.11 -0.01 27.59
C ALA A 265 -6.20 1.08 28.65
N ASP A 266 -6.87 2.19 28.33
CA ASP A 266 -7.37 3.10 29.35
C ASP A 266 -8.59 2.46 30.03
N THR A 267 -8.32 1.66 31.05
CA THR A 267 -9.36 0.90 31.75
C THR A 267 -10.22 1.80 32.63
N ALA A 268 -9.77 3.02 32.96
CA ALA A 268 -10.60 3.99 33.67
C ALA A 268 -11.68 4.57 32.75
N ALA A 269 -11.34 4.84 31.48
CA ALA A 269 -12.32 5.23 30.47
C ALA A 269 -13.30 4.10 30.12
N ALA A 270 -12.88 2.83 30.21
CA ALA A 270 -13.70 1.67 29.88
C ALA A 270 -14.58 1.15 31.05
N ALA A 271 -14.17 1.34 32.31
CA ALA A 271 -14.82 0.75 33.48
C ALA A 271 -16.27 1.19 33.74
N GLY A 272 -16.73 2.27 33.10
CA GLY A 272 -18.12 2.75 33.23
C GLY A 272 -19.03 2.43 32.03
N LEU A 273 -18.55 1.67 31.05
CA LEU A 273 -19.23 1.45 29.77
C LEU A 273 -19.75 0.03 29.58
N ALA A 274 -19.23 -0.92 30.37
CA ALA A 274 -19.56 -2.33 30.29
C ALA A 274 -20.56 -2.80 31.37
N ASP A 275 -21.05 -1.87 32.20
CA ASP A 275 -22.06 -2.09 33.25
C ASP A 275 -23.47 -1.74 32.78
#